data_AF-A0A352CEF0-F1
#
_entry.id   AF-A0A352CEF0-F1
#
_cell.length_a   1.000
_cell.length_b   1.000
_cell.length_c   1.000
_cell.angle_alpha   90.00
_cell.angle_beta   90.00
_cell.angle_gamma   90.00
#
_symmetry.space_group_name_H-M   'P 1'
#
loop_
_entity.id
_entity.type
_entity.pdbx_description
1 polymer ?
#
loop_
_entity_poly.entity_id
_entity_poly.type
_entity_poly.pdbx_seq_one_letter_code
_entity_poly.pdbx_strand_id
1 'polypeptide(L)'
;GIWSGGALADYFGRARRGAYAMIPALAFLASLPFFVAGVLAPSLGVAFIAFLAIQALSLVWLGPVLSAFQHLVGPSMRATASAIFLFINNLIGIGLGNLAIGALSDAWTARYGDEALRYAILCGSGFYVLAAGLFLLTARRLARDWEG
;
A
#
# COMPACT_ATOMS: atom_id res chain seq x y z
N GLY A 1 -8.31 10.28 -0.72
CA GLY A 1 -7.78 8.93 -0.45
C GLY A 1 -8.77 7.85 -0.80
N ILE A 2 -9.52 7.35 0.18
CA ILE A 2 -10.46 6.23 -0.01
C ILE A 2 -11.53 6.58 -1.07
N TRP A 3 -12.18 7.74 -0.91
CA TRP A 3 -13.22 8.22 -1.83
C TRP A 3 -12.70 8.39 -3.26
N SER A 4 -11.53 9.00 -3.42
CA SER A 4 -10.90 9.19 -4.74
C SER A 4 -10.48 7.86 -5.37
N GLY A 5 -9.98 6.90 -4.58
CA GLY A 5 -9.63 5.58 -5.09
C GLY A 5 -10.84 4.77 -5.54
N GLY A 6 -11.93 4.81 -4.77
CA GLY A 6 -13.21 4.21 -5.15
C GLY A 6 -13.77 4.82 -6.43
N ALA A 7 -13.85 6.15 -6.51
CA ALA A 7 -14.35 6.85 -7.70
C ALA A 7 -13.50 6.56 -8.96
N LEU A 8 -12.17 6.56 -8.84
CA LEU A 8 -11.28 6.22 -9.95
C LEU A 8 -11.47 4.77 -10.39
N ALA A 9 -11.61 3.84 -9.44
CA ALA A 9 -11.85 2.43 -9.76
C ALA A 9 -13.21 2.20 -10.39
N ASP A 10 -14.26 2.86 -9.93
CA ASP A 10 -15.60 2.72 -10.51
C ASP A 10 -15.67 3.32 -11.92
N TYR A 11 -14.95 4.40 -12.18
CA TYR A 11 -14.88 5.01 -13.50
C TYR A 11 -14.04 4.20 -14.49
N PHE A 12 -12.79 3.87 -14.13
CA PHE A 12 -11.85 3.19 -15.03
C PHE A 12 -11.99 1.66 -15.03
N GLY A 13 -12.40 1.07 -13.91
CA GLY A 13 -12.53 -0.38 -13.72
C GLY A 13 -13.65 -1.01 -14.55
N ARG A 14 -14.73 -0.26 -14.83
CA ARG A 14 -15.81 -0.70 -15.74
C ARG A 14 -15.32 -0.92 -17.17
N ALA A 15 -14.39 -0.09 -17.65
CA ALA A 15 -13.82 -0.20 -18.99
C ALA A 15 -12.63 -1.16 -19.05
N ARG A 16 -11.83 -1.25 -17.98
CA ARG A 16 -10.66 -2.13 -17.88
C ARG A 16 -10.57 -2.72 -16.48
N ARG A 17 -10.90 -4.00 -16.33
CA ARG A 17 -10.80 -4.75 -15.06
C ARG A 17 -9.41 -4.64 -14.41
N GLY A 18 -8.33 -4.58 -15.21
CA GLY A 18 -6.97 -4.36 -14.71
C GLY A 18 -6.77 -3.02 -13.96
N ALA A 19 -7.63 -2.02 -14.17
CA ALA A 19 -7.53 -0.72 -13.51
C ALA A 19 -7.71 -0.81 -11.98
N TYR A 20 -8.48 -1.79 -11.49
CA TYR A 20 -8.63 -2.04 -10.05
C TYR A 20 -7.30 -2.36 -9.35
N ALA A 21 -6.32 -2.92 -10.08
CA ALA A 21 -4.97 -3.17 -9.58
C ALA A 21 -3.95 -2.12 -10.05
N MET A 22 -4.14 -1.46 -11.20
CA MET A 22 -3.23 -0.39 -11.64
C MET A 22 -3.32 0.87 -10.78
N ILE A 23 -4.53 1.25 -10.35
CA ILE A 23 -4.74 2.44 -9.50
C ILE A 23 -3.95 2.35 -8.19
N PRO A 24 -4.04 1.25 -7.40
CA PRO A 24 -3.22 1.11 -6.20
C PRO A 24 -1.72 1.06 -6.51
N ALA A 25 -1.30 0.42 -7.61
CA ALA A 25 0.12 0.40 -7.98
C ALA A 25 0.68 1.81 -8.21
N LEU A 26 -0.03 2.62 -9.00
CA LEU A 26 0.38 4.00 -9.28
C LEU A 26 0.35 4.87 -8.02
N ALA A 27 -0.63 4.66 -7.14
CA ALA A 27 -0.70 5.36 -5.86
C ALA A 27 0.52 5.04 -4.97
N PHE A 28 0.91 3.76 -4.85
CA PHE A 28 2.10 3.39 -4.09
C PHE A 28 3.40 3.95 -4.68
N LEU A 29 3.54 3.94 -6.01
CA LEU A 29 4.69 4.57 -6.66
C LEU A 29 4.71 6.09 -6.47
N ALA A 30 3.54 6.74 -6.52
CA ALA A 30 3.42 8.17 -6.28
C ALA A 30 3.71 8.53 -4.81
N SER A 31 3.40 7.65 -3.85
CA SER A 31 3.71 7.86 -2.43
C SER A 31 5.21 7.84 -2.12
N LEU A 32 6.03 7.14 -2.90
CA LEU A 32 7.48 7.01 -2.68
C LEU A 32 8.23 8.34 -2.54
N PRO A 33 8.17 9.28 -3.51
CA PRO A 33 8.88 10.55 -3.41
C PRO A 33 8.44 11.35 -2.18
N PHE A 34 7.14 11.34 -1.85
CA PHE A 34 6.66 12.00 -0.64
C PHE A 34 7.16 11.31 0.62
N PHE A 35 7.24 9.98 0.66
CA PHE A 35 7.76 9.23 1.80
C PHE A 35 9.23 9.55 2.07
N VAL A 36 10.05 9.50 1.03
CA VAL A 36 11.47 9.86 1.14
C VAL A 36 11.61 11.33 1.55
N ALA A 37 10.86 12.24 0.92
CA ALA A 37 10.90 13.67 1.26
C ALA A 37 10.43 13.97 2.69
N GLY A 38 9.42 13.26 3.19
CA GLY A 38 8.89 13.44 4.54
C GLY A 38 9.85 12.92 5.61
N VAL A 39 10.48 11.77 5.37
CA VAL A 39 11.45 11.17 6.30
C VAL A 39 12.78 11.95 6.30
N LEU A 40 13.20 12.50 5.16
CA LEU A 40 14.41 13.33 5.03
C LEU A 40 14.13 14.84 5.16
N ALA A 41 12.94 15.23 5.61
CA ALA A 41 12.53 16.63 5.63
C ALA A 41 13.44 17.48 6.56
N PRO A 42 13.91 18.64 6.09
CA PRO A 42 14.72 19.55 6.91
C PRO A 42 13.88 20.43 7.84
N SER A 43 12.55 20.45 7.66
CA SER A 43 11.63 21.25 8.47
C SER A 43 10.30 20.55 8.69
N LEU A 44 9.63 20.90 9.79
CA LEU A 44 8.34 20.33 10.17
C LEU A 44 7.26 20.56 9.10
N GLY A 45 7.28 21.72 8.43
CA GLY A 45 6.31 22.05 7.38
C GLY A 45 6.42 21.12 6.16
N VAL A 46 7.65 20.82 5.71
CA VAL A 46 7.89 19.89 4.61
C VAL A 46 7.47 18.47 5.00
N ALA A 47 7.84 18.03 6.21
CA ALA A 47 7.42 16.73 6.73
C ALA A 47 5.90 16.59 6.77
N PHE A 48 5.19 17.61 7.27
CA PHE A 48 3.75 17.62 7.37
C PHE A 48 3.06 17.48 6.02
N ILE A 49 3.44 18.30 5.04
CA ILE A 49 2.85 18.26 3.68
C ILE A 49 3.14 16.91 3.02
N ALA A 50 4.37 16.42 3.14
CA ALA A 50 4.77 15.14 2.58
C ALA A 50 3.98 13.97 3.20
N PHE A 51 3.87 13.89 4.53
CA PHE A 51 3.09 12.86 5.21
C PHE A 51 1.58 12.97 4.94
N LEU A 52 1.06 14.19 4.76
CA LEU A 52 -0.33 14.39 4.37
C LEU A 52 -0.60 13.85 2.95
N ALA A 53 0.31 14.09 2.01
CA ALA A 53 0.23 13.54 0.66
C ALA A 53 0.29 12.00 0.66
N ILE A 54 1.22 11.41 1.42
CA ILE A 54 1.32 9.95 1.56
C ILE A 54 0.04 9.40 2.16
N GLN A 55 -0.49 9.98 3.25
CA GLN A 55 -1.74 9.51 3.84
C GLN A 55 -2.90 9.57 2.84
N ALA A 56 -2.98 10.62 2.04
CA ALA A 56 -4.00 10.73 1.01
C ALA A 56 -3.87 9.63 -0.05
N LEU A 57 -2.65 9.33 -0.52
CA LEU A 57 -2.36 8.34 -1.56
C LEU A 57 -2.45 6.89 -1.04
N SER A 58 -1.92 6.62 0.15
CA SER A 58 -1.94 5.30 0.79
C SER A 58 -3.33 4.84 1.21
N LEU A 59 -4.36 5.70 1.11
CA LEU A 59 -5.75 5.32 1.29
C LEU A 59 -6.46 4.97 -0.03
N VAL A 60 -5.84 5.23 -1.18
CA VAL A 60 -6.43 5.00 -2.51
C VAL A 60 -6.60 3.52 -2.80
N TRP A 61 -5.75 2.64 -2.28
CA TRP A 61 -5.76 1.22 -2.62
C TRP A 61 -6.97 0.45 -2.08
N LEU A 62 -7.53 0.89 -0.95
CA LEU A 62 -8.52 0.12 -0.20
C LEU A 62 -9.82 -0.09 -1.00
N GLY A 63 -10.35 0.96 -1.64
CA GLY A 63 -11.56 0.89 -2.47
C GLY A 63 -11.44 -0.04 -3.68
N PRO A 64 -10.45 0.17 -4.59
CA PRO A 64 -10.22 -0.68 -5.75
C PRO A 64 -9.99 -2.15 -5.37
N VAL A 65 -9.19 -2.42 -4.33
CA VAL A 65 -8.87 -3.78 -3.92
C VAL A 65 -10.08 -4.48 -3.33
N LEU A 66 -10.83 -3.84 -2.43
CA LEU A 66 -12.06 -4.42 -1.90
C LEU A 66 -13.09 -4.68 -3.01
N SER A 67 -13.24 -3.75 -3.95
CA SER A 67 -14.15 -3.92 -5.09
C SER A 67 -13.75 -5.11 -5.96
N ALA A 68 -12.48 -5.22 -6.36
CA ALA A 68 -11.99 -6.39 -7.09
C ALA A 68 -12.19 -7.69 -6.29
N PHE A 69 -11.90 -7.67 -4.99
CA PHE A 69 -12.04 -8.83 -4.12
C PHE A 69 -13.47 -9.37 -4.12
N GLN A 70 -14.48 -8.49 -4.01
CA GLN A 70 -15.89 -8.87 -4.03
C GLN A 70 -16.34 -9.55 -5.34
N HIS A 71 -15.64 -9.30 -6.46
CA HIS A 71 -15.88 -9.93 -7.77
C HIS A 71 -15.01 -11.17 -8.02
N LEU A 72 -14.05 -11.45 -7.13
CA LEU A 72 -13.19 -12.65 -7.20
C LEU A 72 -13.68 -13.76 -6.27
N VAL A 73 -14.59 -13.47 -5.34
CA VAL A 73 -15.10 -14.44 -4.38
C VAL A 73 -16.61 -14.62 -4.47
N GLY A 74 -17.04 -15.87 -4.58
CA GLY A 74 -18.46 -16.24 -4.54
C GLY A 74 -19.14 -15.83 -3.21
N PRO A 75 -20.48 -15.62 -3.21
CA PRO A 75 -21.22 -15.08 -2.05
C PRO A 75 -20.99 -15.84 -0.74
N SER A 76 -20.89 -17.16 -0.79
CA SER A 76 -20.69 -18.02 0.39
C SER A 76 -19.29 -17.91 1.02
N MET A 77 -18.29 -17.43 0.28
CA MET A 77 -16.90 -17.36 0.74
C MET A 77 -16.47 -15.94 1.19
N ARG A 78 -17.32 -14.93 1.00
CA ARG A 78 -16.98 -13.52 1.27
C ARG A 78 -16.54 -13.27 2.72
N ALA A 79 -17.19 -13.92 3.69
CA ALA A 79 -16.85 -13.76 5.10
C ALA A 79 -15.45 -14.30 5.40
N THR A 80 -15.17 -15.54 4.99
CA THR A 80 -13.87 -16.20 5.16
C THR A 80 -12.76 -15.45 4.42
N ALA A 81 -13.02 -15.02 3.18
CA ALA A 81 -12.03 -14.30 2.39
C ALA A 81 -11.70 -12.94 3.01
N SER A 82 -12.70 -12.23 3.55
CA SER A 82 -12.48 -10.97 4.30
C SER A 82 -11.69 -11.21 5.59
N ALA A 83 -11.98 -12.29 6.31
CA ALA A 83 -11.24 -12.66 7.52
C ALA A 83 -9.78 -12.95 7.21
N ILE A 84 -9.48 -13.73 6.15
CA ILE A 84 -8.10 -14.00 5.70
C ILE A 84 -7.41 -12.72 5.27
N PHE A 85 -8.08 -11.87 4.49
CA PHE A 85 -7.53 -10.59 4.05
C PHE A 85 -7.16 -9.68 5.23
N LEU A 86 -8.05 -9.52 6.21
CA LEU A 86 -7.80 -8.73 7.41
C LEU A 86 -6.72 -9.37 8.29
N PHE A 87 -6.73 -10.70 8.43
CA PHE A 87 -5.72 -11.42 9.18
C PHE A 87 -4.32 -11.20 8.60
N ILE A 88 -4.15 -11.31 7.28
CA ILE A 88 -2.88 -11.06 6.60
C ILE A 88 -2.44 -9.60 6.78
N ASN A 89 -3.35 -8.62 6.59
CA ASN A 89 -3.00 -7.21 6.75
C ASN A 89 -2.55 -6.88 8.17
N ASN A 90 -3.25 -7.37 9.18
CA ASN A 90 -2.94 -7.08 10.57
C ASN A 90 -1.71 -7.86 11.05
N LEU A 91 -1.61 -9.15 10.74
CA LEU A 91 -0.51 -9.98 11.24
C LEU A 91 0.80 -9.68 10.50
N ILE A 92 0.78 -9.65 9.17
CA ILE A 92 2.00 -9.47 8.37
C ILE A 92 2.30 -7.98 8.19
N GLY A 93 1.31 -7.20 7.75
CA GLY A 93 1.50 -5.78 7.45
C GLY A 93 1.83 -4.98 8.70
N ILE A 94 0.97 -5.05 9.72
CA ILE A 94 1.13 -4.27 10.95
C ILE A 94 2.05 -4.99 11.95
N GLY A 95 1.78 -6.25 12.26
CA GLY A 95 2.53 -7.01 13.27
C GLY A 95 3.99 -7.24 12.87
N LEU A 96 4.22 -8.08 11.86
CA LEU A 96 5.57 -8.42 11.40
C LEU A 96 6.30 -7.21 10.81
N GLY A 97 5.60 -6.31 10.11
CA GLY A 97 6.19 -5.09 9.56
C GLY A 97 6.80 -4.21 10.65
N ASN A 98 6.06 -3.92 11.72
CA ASN A 98 6.57 -3.10 12.82
C ASN A 98 7.74 -3.76 13.56
N LEU A 99 7.66 -5.08 13.80
CA LEU A 99 8.75 -5.83 14.43
C LEU A 99 10.01 -5.83 13.56
N ALA A 100 9.87 -6.00 12.25
CA ALA A 100 11.00 -6.01 11.32
C ALA A 100 11.69 -4.64 11.27
N ILE A 101 10.91 -3.55 11.19
CA ILE A 101 11.47 -2.18 11.19
C ILE A 101 12.14 -1.87 12.53
N GLY A 102 11.53 -2.25 13.66
CA GLY A 102 12.12 -2.09 14.99
C GLY A 102 13.43 -2.85 15.14
N ALA A 103 13.43 -4.15 14.81
CA ALA A 103 14.64 -4.98 14.89
C ALA A 103 15.76 -4.47 13.96
N LEU A 104 15.41 -3.96 12.77
CA LEU A 104 16.37 -3.36 11.84
C LEU A 104 16.95 -2.06 12.41
N SER A 105 16.12 -1.23 13.05
CA SER A 105 16.56 -0.03 13.76
C SER A 105 17.55 -0.40 14.87
N ASP A 106 17.20 -1.34 15.74
CA ASP A 106 18.04 -1.79 16.87
C ASP A 106 19.40 -2.33 16.39
N ALA A 107 19.40 -3.13 15.31
CA ALA A 107 20.62 -3.65 14.70
C ALA A 107 21.52 -2.55 14.12
N TRP A 108 20.94 -1.40 13.75
CA TRP A 108 21.62 -0.27 13.13
C TRP A 108 21.96 0.86 14.10
N THR A 109 21.42 0.84 15.32
CA THR A 109 21.72 1.82 16.38
C THR A 109 23.21 1.95 16.64
N ALA A 110 23.96 0.84 16.63
CA ALA A 110 25.42 0.87 16.84
C ALA A 110 26.19 1.65 15.76
N ARG A 111 25.64 1.74 14.54
CA ARG A 111 26.29 2.42 13.39
C ARG A 111 25.75 3.82 13.15
N TYR A 112 24.45 4.02 13.34
CA TYR A 112 23.75 5.24 12.93
C TYR A 112 23.15 6.03 14.10
N GLY A 113 23.21 5.53 15.34
CA GLY A 113 22.70 6.21 16.52
C GLY A 113 21.24 6.62 16.37
N ASP A 114 20.94 7.89 16.64
CA ASP A 114 19.59 8.47 16.56
C ASP A 114 18.98 8.39 15.16
N GLU A 115 19.79 8.27 14.12
CA GLU A 115 19.35 8.17 12.72
C GLU A 115 19.03 6.74 12.28
N ALA A 116 19.28 5.72 13.13
CA ALA A 116 19.03 4.33 12.81
C ALA A 116 17.58 4.05 12.44
N LEU A 117 16.63 4.62 13.20
CA LEU A 117 15.19 4.49 12.93
C LEU A 117 14.82 5.15 11.60
N ARG A 118 15.41 6.30 11.29
CA ARG A 118 15.17 7.01 10.02
C ARG A 118 15.56 6.12 8.83
N TYR A 119 16.74 5.50 8.89
CA TYR A 119 17.20 4.60 7.83
C TYR A 119 16.41 3.29 7.78
N ALA A 120 16.02 2.72 8.93
CA ALA A 120 15.18 1.53 8.97
C ALA A 120 13.81 1.78 8.30
N ILE A 121 13.16 2.91 8.60
CA ILE A 121 11.90 3.31 7.97
C ILE A 121 12.08 3.58 6.47
N LEU A 122 13.20 4.16 6.03
CA LEU A 122 13.50 4.35 4.60
C LEU A 122 13.57 3.03 3.84
N CYS A 123 14.09 1.95 4.43
CA CYS A 123 14.04 0.62 3.82
C CYS A 123 12.62 0.14 3.56
N GLY A 124 11.64 0.63 4.34
CA GLY A 124 10.22 0.39 4.13
C GLY A 124 9.70 0.85 2.75
N SER A 125 10.36 1.81 2.11
CA SER A 125 10.06 2.23 0.74
C SER A 125 10.17 1.07 -0.27
N GLY A 126 11.03 0.08 -0.01
CA GLY A 126 11.13 -1.12 -0.82
C GLY A 126 9.82 -1.92 -0.88
N PHE A 127 9.03 -1.92 0.19
CA PHE A 127 7.71 -2.57 0.21
C PHE A 127 6.70 -1.85 -0.69
N TYR A 128 6.79 -0.53 -0.85
CA TYR A 128 5.93 0.22 -1.79
C TYR A 128 6.23 -0.18 -3.24
N VAL A 129 7.51 -0.31 -3.58
CA VAL A 129 7.93 -0.78 -4.91
C VAL A 129 7.49 -2.22 -5.15
N LEU A 130 7.71 -3.10 -4.17
CA LEU A 130 7.29 -4.50 -4.25
C LEU A 130 5.77 -4.63 -4.42
N ALA A 131 5.00 -3.92 -3.60
CA ALA A 131 3.54 -3.90 -3.68
C ALA A 131 3.07 -3.40 -5.04
N ALA A 132 3.63 -2.28 -5.53
CA ALA A 132 3.31 -1.77 -6.86
C ALA A 132 3.62 -2.79 -7.96
N GLY A 133 4.77 -3.46 -7.89
CA GLY A 133 5.14 -4.53 -8.83
C GLY A 133 4.12 -5.68 -8.82
N LEU A 134 3.75 -6.17 -7.64
CA LEU A 134 2.75 -7.22 -7.48
C LEU A 134 1.38 -6.79 -8.02
N PHE A 135 0.93 -5.56 -7.74
CA PHE A 135 -0.31 -5.03 -8.29
C PHE A 135 -0.28 -4.90 -9.82
N LEU A 136 0.83 -4.47 -10.41
CA LEU A 136 0.97 -4.40 -11.87
C LEU A 136 0.97 -5.79 -12.52
N LEU A 137 1.56 -6.80 -11.87
CA LEU A 137 1.48 -8.19 -12.32
C LEU A 137 0.03 -8.71 -12.25
N THR A 138 -0.66 -8.42 -11.15
CA THR A 138 -2.08 -8.77 -10.97
C THR A 138 -2.96 -8.07 -12.00
N ALA A 139 -2.70 -6.81 -12.33
CA ALA A 139 -3.48 -6.07 -13.33
C ALA A 139 -3.56 -6.78 -14.70
N ARG A 140 -2.50 -7.51 -15.08
CA ARG A 140 -2.45 -8.31 -16.32
C ARG A 140 -3.30 -9.58 -16.25
N ARG A 141 -3.50 -10.13 -15.06
CA ARG A 141 -4.22 -11.39 -14.82
C ARG A 141 -5.68 -11.16 -14.44
N LEU A 142 -5.98 -10.01 -13.82
CA LEU A 142 -7.27 -9.71 -13.24
C LEU A 142 -8.44 -9.75 -14.23
N ALA A 143 -8.21 -9.49 -15.51
CA ALA A 143 -9.25 -9.62 -16.53
C ALA A 143 -9.66 -11.08 -16.80
N ARG A 144 -8.76 -12.04 -16.58
CA ARG A 144 -8.97 -13.49 -16.80
C ARG A 144 -9.71 -14.14 -15.64
N ASP A 145 -9.40 -13.71 -14.42
CA ASP A 145 -9.89 -14.36 -13.18
C ASP A 145 -11.21 -13.73 -12.68
N TRP A 146 -11.79 -12.81 -13.44
CA TRP A 146 -12.94 -12.03 -13.01
C TRP A 146 -14.25 -12.83 -13.14
N GLU A 147 -14.82 -13.21 -12.00
CA GLU A 147 -16.12 -13.90 -11.92
C GLU A 147 -17.24 -12.86 -11.76
N GLY A 148 -17.74 -12.37 -12.90
CA GLY A 148 -18.81 -11.37 -12.96
C GLY A 148 -19.03 -10.81 -14.35
#